data_AF-A0A7D9E5S5-F1
#
_entry.id   AF-A0A7D9E5S5-F1
#
_cell.length_a   1.000
_cell.length_b   1.000
_cell.length_c   1.000
_cell.angle_alpha   90.00
_cell.angle_beta   90.00
_cell.angle_gamma   90.00
#
_symmetry.space_group_name_H-M   'P 1'
#
loop_
_entity.id
_entity.type
_entity.pdbx_description
1 polymer ?
#
loop_
_entity_poly.entity_id
_entity_poly.type
_entity_poly.pdbx_seq_one_letter_code
_entity_poly.pdbx_strand_id
1 'polypeptide(L)'
;ILVINAMTGIIIGLCLALVILVVATTNLAVGVLATLIIALITCSVLGVINMIGWKLGPLESLNLTLVVGLAVDYVVHLAEGYMELKHETSEAKVKHTLSHVGISVLSGACTTLGASIFLLAAKILFFFQFGIFIFCTIGFSIMYSLFFFPTVMALVGPEGISILSVASYILVCMKGSESRYRICILLKCTDVLTSPEWTTYFRLSATGLGKQL
;
A
#
# COMPACT_ATOMS: atom_id res chain seq x y z
N ILE A 1 -21.52 10.61 17.58
CA ILE A 1 -20.30 10.25 18.35
C ILE A 1 -19.38 9.30 17.56
N LEU A 2 -19.82 8.10 17.17
CA LEU A 2 -18.93 7.11 16.53
C LEU A 2 -18.21 7.62 15.28
N VAL A 3 -18.95 8.23 14.34
CA VAL A 3 -18.36 8.81 13.11
C VAL A 3 -17.29 9.87 13.42
N ILE A 4 -17.50 10.68 14.47
CA ILE A 4 -16.54 11.72 14.88
C ILE A 4 -15.25 11.09 15.40
N ASN A 5 -15.37 10.00 16.18
CA ASN A 5 -14.21 9.27 16.70
C ASN A 5 -13.45 8.58 15.56
N ALA A 6 -14.15 7.94 14.61
CA ALA A 6 -13.54 7.33 13.43
C ALA A 6 -12.79 8.35 12.57
N MET A 7 -13.43 9.48 12.24
CA MET A 7 -12.80 10.56 11.46
C MET A 7 -11.60 11.17 12.19
N THR A 8 -11.69 11.38 13.51
CA THR A 8 -10.57 11.85 14.33
C THR A 8 -9.40 10.85 14.30
N GLY A 9 -9.69 9.55 14.42
CA GLY A 9 -8.68 8.48 14.33
C GLY A 9 -7.97 8.44 12.97
N ILE A 10 -8.73 8.58 11.88
CA ILE A 10 -8.16 8.64 10.52
C ILE A 10 -7.29 9.88 10.33
N ILE A 11 -7.76 11.06 10.77
CA ILE A 11 -7.00 12.32 10.64
C ILE A 11 -5.69 12.25 11.44
N ILE A 12 -5.74 11.81 12.70
CA ILE A 12 -4.55 11.65 13.54
C ILE A 12 -3.60 10.61 12.92
N GLY A 13 -4.12 9.48 12.43
CA GLY A 13 -3.34 8.44 11.76
C GLY A 13 -2.64 8.95 10.51
N LEU A 14 -3.31 9.71 9.65
CA LEU A 14 -2.72 10.32 8.45
C LEU A 14 -1.68 11.41 8.79
N CYS A 15 -1.92 12.23 9.82
CA CYS A 15 -0.93 13.20 10.28
C CYS A 15 0.34 12.53 10.84
N LEU A 16 0.18 11.48 11.64
CA LEU A 16 1.31 10.68 12.17
C LEU A 16 2.04 9.95 11.03
N ALA A 17 1.32 9.36 10.09
CA ALA A 17 1.88 8.72 8.90
C ALA A 17 2.77 9.69 8.11
N LEU A 18 2.30 10.93 7.87
CA LEU A 18 3.08 11.95 7.18
C LEU A 18 4.38 12.26 7.94
N VAL A 19 4.32 12.47 9.26
CA VAL A 19 5.52 12.73 10.06
C VAL A 19 6.51 11.56 9.99
N ILE A 20 6.03 10.33 10.18
CA ILE A 20 6.87 9.12 10.14
C ILE A 20 7.51 8.94 8.76
N LEU A 21 6.73 9.05 7.68
CA LEU A 21 7.21 8.90 6.30
C LEU A 21 8.23 9.98 5.93
N VAL A 22 8.01 11.24 6.33
CA VAL A 22 8.97 12.33 6.06
C VAL A 22 10.29 12.10 6.81
N VAL A 23 10.24 11.59 8.06
CA VAL A 23 11.43 11.24 8.84
C VAL A 23 12.17 10.05 8.22
N ALA A 24 11.47 8.94 7.97
CA ALA A 24 12.06 7.71 7.42
C ALA A 24 12.68 7.92 6.03
N THR A 25 11.98 8.69 5.17
CA THR A 25 12.39 8.90 3.78
C THR A 25 13.40 10.06 3.64
N THR A 26 13.53 10.92 4.65
CA THR A 26 14.31 12.18 4.63
C THR A 26 13.94 13.18 3.50
N ASN A 27 12.83 12.94 2.80
CA ASN A 27 12.39 13.70 1.64
C ASN A 27 10.89 14.00 1.74
N LEU A 28 10.55 15.29 1.84
CA LEU A 28 9.18 15.77 2.02
C LEU A 28 8.26 15.40 0.85
N ALA A 29 8.75 15.44 -0.40
CA ALA A 29 7.93 15.16 -1.57
C ALA A 29 7.47 13.69 -1.58
N VAL A 30 8.39 12.76 -1.28
CA VAL A 30 8.08 11.33 -1.21
C VAL A 30 7.16 11.01 -0.03
N GLY A 31 7.40 11.62 1.14
CA GLY A 31 6.53 11.44 2.30
C GLY A 31 5.08 11.92 2.07
N VAL A 32 4.91 13.05 1.37
CA VAL A 32 3.58 13.56 0.98
C VAL A 32 2.90 12.64 -0.06
N LEU A 33 3.65 12.15 -1.06
CA LEU A 33 3.14 11.19 -2.05
C LEU A 33 2.69 9.87 -1.41
N ALA A 34 3.51 9.31 -0.52
CA ALA A 34 3.19 8.12 0.25
C ALA A 34 1.93 8.32 1.11
N THR A 35 1.82 9.45 1.81
CA THR A 35 0.63 9.80 2.62
C THR A 35 -0.63 9.93 1.76
N LEU A 36 -0.53 10.52 0.56
CA LEU A 36 -1.65 10.61 -0.37
C LEU A 36 -2.14 9.22 -0.79
N ILE A 37 -1.25 8.27 -1.02
CA ILE A 37 -1.59 6.90 -1.40
C ILE A 37 -2.30 6.17 -0.25
N ILE A 38 -1.83 6.35 0.98
CA ILE A 38 -2.50 5.84 2.20
C ILE A 38 -3.92 6.42 2.33
N ALA A 39 -4.10 7.72 2.03
CA ALA A 39 -5.42 8.35 2.00
C ALA A 39 -6.33 7.77 0.90
N LEU A 40 -5.80 7.48 -0.30
CA LEU A 40 -6.55 6.82 -1.38
C LEU A 40 -6.95 5.37 -1.04
N ILE A 41 -6.08 4.60 -0.38
CA ILE A 41 -6.40 3.26 0.14
C ILE A 41 -7.55 3.37 1.16
N THR A 42 -7.41 4.26 2.14
CA THR A 42 -8.41 4.47 3.20
C THR A 42 -9.76 4.90 2.62
N CYS A 43 -9.74 5.82 1.64
CA CYS A 43 -10.95 6.26 0.92
C CYS A 43 -11.60 5.12 0.10
N SER A 44 -10.80 4.24 -0.51
CA SER A 44 -11.31 3.09 -1.27
C SER A 44 -12.03 2.10 -0.34
N VAL A 45 -11.45 1.79 0.82
CA VAL A 45 -12.06 0.90 1.82
C VAL A 45 -13.33 1.52 2.40
N LEU A 46 -13.32 2.81 2.75
CA LEU A 46 -14.52 3.57 3.16
C LEU A 46 -15.64 3.51 2.11
N GLY A 47 -15.30 3.65 0.83
CA GLY A 47 -16.25 3.55 -0.29
C GLY A 47 -16.93 2.18 -0.34
N VAL A 48 -16.16 1.10 -0.20
CA VAL A 48 -16.70 -0.27 -0.19
C VAL A 48 -17.64 -0.51 1.00
N ILE A 49 -17.28 -0.05 2.20
CA ILE A 49 -18.15 -0.18 3.39
C ILE A 49 -19.48 0.56 3.18
N ASN A 50 -19.43 1.75 2.59
CA ASN A 50 -20.62 2.54 2.27
C ASN A 50 -21.50 1.86 1.20
N MET A 51 -20.90 1.25 0.17
CA MET A 51 -21.64 0.48 -0.85
C MET A 51 -22.30 -0.78 -0.28
N ILE A 52 -21.70 -1.43 0.71
CA ILE A 52 -22.28 -2.59 1.40
C ILE A 52 -23.41 -2.15 2.39
N GLY A 53 -23.50 -0.86 2.73
CA GLY A 53 -24.59 -0.31 3.55
C GLY A 53 -24.52 -0.71 5.02
N TRP A 54 -23.34 -1.07 5.53
CA TRP A 54 -23.16 -1.41 6.95
C TRP A 54 -23.37 -0.20 7.86
N LYS A 55 -24.06 -0.42 8.99
CA LYS A 55 -24.28 0.61 10.00
C LYS A 55 -22.99 0.84 10.79
N LEU A 56 -22.49 2.07 10.82
CA LEU A 56 -21.28 2.44 11.55
C LEU A 56 -21.47 2.27 13.08
N GLY A 57 -21.05 1.12 13.59
CA GLY A 57 -20.96 0.78 15.01
C GLY A 57 -19.55 0.98 15.60
N PRO A 58 -19.35 0.59 16.87
CA PRO A 58 -18.06 0.78 17.55
C PRO A 58 -16.92 0.02 16.88
N LEU A 59 -17.26 -1.13 16.29
CA LEU A 59 -16.35 -2.07 15.68
C LEU A 59 -15.90 -1.55 14.31
N GLU A 60 -16.80 -1.01 13.49
CA GLU A 60 -16.45 -0.31 12.26
C GLU A 60 -15.51 0.88 12.56
N SER A 61 -15.72 1.63 13.64
CA SER A 61 -14.84 2.74 14.03
C SER A 61 -13.41 2.29 14.38
N LEU A 62 -13.26 1.15 15.06
CA LEU A 62 -11.95 0.57 15.35
C LEU A 62 -11.28 0.06 14.07
N ASN A 63 -12.04 -0.67 13.26
CA ASN A 63 -11.58 -1.24 12.01
C ASN A 63 -11.10 -0.15 11.04
N LEU A 64 -11.80 0.99 10.93
CA LEU A 64 -11.38 2.14 10.12
C LEU A 64 -10.06 2.76 10.57
N THR A 65 -9.76 2.76 11.86
CA THR A 65 -8.45 3.19 12.38
C THR A 65 -7.37 2.18 12.03
N LEU A 66 -7.70 0.89 12.08
CA LEU A 66 -6.82 -0.21 11.69
C LEU A 66 -6.47 -0.19 10.19
N VAL A 67 -7.39 0.21 9.30
CA VAL A 67 -7.10 0.45 7.86
C VAL A 67 -5.89 1.34 7.67
N VAL A 68 -5.86 2.48 8.37
CA VAL A 68 -4.78 3.45 8.23
C VAL A 68 -3.46 2.81 8.67
N GLY A 69 -3.44 2.05 9.76
CA GLY A 69 -2.27 1.29 10.19
C GLY A 69 -1.75 0.29 9.14
N LEU A 70 -2.62 -0.58 8.62
CA LEU A 70 -2.25 -1.57 7.59
C LEU A 70 -1.89 -0.94 6.23
N ALA A 71 -2.42 0.25 5.92
CA ALA A 71 -2.05 1.00 4.72
C ALA A 71 -0.68 1.68 4.86
N VAL A 72 -0.37 2.20 6.05
CA VAL A 72 0.93 2.80 6.37
C VAL A 72 2.04 1.76 6.31
N ASP A 73 1.86 0.60 6.94
CA ASP A 73 2.85 -0.48 7.04
C ASP A 73 3.46 -0.87 5.68
N TYR A 74 2.62 -1.21 4.70
CA TYR A 74 3.08 -1.62 3.37
C TYR A 74 3.72 -0.49 2.57
N VAL A 75 3.28 0.76 2.76
CA VAL A 75 3.81 1.92 2.03
C VAL A 75 5.13 2.41 2.64
N VAL A 76 5.28 2.38 3.97
CA VAL A 76 6.53 2.74 4.66
C VAL A 76 7.66 1.82 4.24
N HIS A 77 7.47 0.50 4.28
CA HIS A 77 8.51 -0.45 3.88
C HIS A 77 8.99 -0.24 2.44
N LEU A 78 8.07 0.01 1.50
CA LEU A 78 8.42 0.32 0.11
C LEU A 78 9.08 1.70 -0.05
N ALA A 79 8.71 2.69 0.78
CA ALA A 79 9.36 4.00 0.77
C ALA A 79 10.81 3.96 1.30
N GLU A 80 11.05 3.22 2.38
CA GLU A 80 12.39 3.00 2.94
C GLU A 80 13.28 2.26 1.95
N GLY A 81 12.81 1.12 1.40
CA GLY A 81 13.56 0.35 0.40
C GLY A 81 13.80 1.08 -0.93
N TYR A 82 13.07 2.17 -1.21
CA TYR A 82 13.33 3.06 -2.36
C TYR A 82 14.40 4.12 -2.05
N MET A 83 14.59 4.50 -0.79
CA MET A 83 15.65 5.41 -0.35
C MET A 83 17.00 4.73 -0.08
N GLU A 84 17.01 3.41 0.09
CA GLU A 84 18.22 2.60 0.28
C GLU A 84 19.23 2.79 -0.87
N LEU A 85 18.75 2.78 -2.12
CA LEU A 85 19.57 3.05 -3.31
C LEU A 85 19.64 4.55 -3.63
N LYS A 86 20.77 5.20 -3.31
CA LYS A 86 20.92 6.66 -3.53
C LYS A 86 21.35 7.04 -4.95
N HIS A 87 22.22 6.26 -5.59
CA HIS A 87 22.90 6.63 -6.85
C HIS A 87 22.37 5.96 -8.13
N GLU A 88 21.22 5.30 -8.05
CA GLU A 88 20.59 4.61 -9.19
C GLU A 88 19.50 5.45 -9.87
N THR A 89 19.14 5.10 -11.11
CA THR A 89 17.99 5.71 -11.81
C THR A 89 16.66 5.39 -11.11
N SER A 90 15.67 6.27 -11.24
CA SER A 90 14.34 6.12 -10.62
C SER A 90 13.67 4.77 -10.89
N GLU A 91 13.80 4.24 -12.12
CA GLU A 91 13.29 2.92 -12.51
C GLU A 91 14.07 1.77 -11.86
N ALA A 92 15.40 1.85 -11.84
CA ALA A 92 16.26 0.84 -11.21
C ALA A 92 16.00 0.74 -9.69
N LYS A 93 15.83 1.88 -9.01
CA LYS A 93 15.41 1.92 -7.59
C LYS A 93 14.10 1.18 -7.38
N VAL A 94 13.04 1.57 -8.09
CA VAL A 94 11.72 0.93 -7.99
C VAL A 94 11.80 -0.58 -8.23
N LYS A 95 12.52 -1.02 -9.27
CA LYS A 95 12.68 -2.44 -9.60
C LYS A 95 13.37 -3.21 -8.47
N HIS A 96 14.44 -2.66 -7.90
CA HIS A 96 15.15 -3.28 -6.78
C HIS A 96 14.28 -3.34 -5.52
N THR A 97 13.64 -2.24 -5.14
CA THR A 97 12.71 -2.19 -4.00
C THR A 97 11.59 -3.21 -4.12
N LEU A 98 10.98 -3.33 -5.30
CA LEU A 98 9.90 -4.30 -5.54
C LEU A 98 10.42 -5.74 -5.44
N SER A 99 11.63 -6.02 -5.94
CA SER A 99 12.25 -7.35 -5.89
C SER A 99 12.76 -7.74 -4.50
N HIS A 100 13.19 -6.78 -3.66
CA HIS A 100 13.75 -7.07 -2.34
C HIS A 100 12.70 -6.96 -1.22
N VAL A 101 12.03 -5.81 -1.13
CA VAL A 101 11.05 -5.51 -0.08
C VAL A 101 9.66 -6.02 -0.46
N GLY A 102 9.28 -5.97 -1.74
CA GLY A 102 7.97 -6.42 -2.21
C GLY A 102 7.67 -7.89 -1.91
N ILE A 103 8.68 -8.78 -1.90
CA ILE A 103 8.53 -10.18 -1.51
C ILE A 103 8.10 -10.28 -0.04
N SER A 104 8.77 -9.53 0.85
CA SER A 104 8.48 -9.50 2.28
C SER A 104 7.05 -9.01 2.54
N VAL A 105 6.69 -7.86 1.96
CA VAL A 105 5.35 -7.25 2.08
C VAL A 105 4.27 -8.19 1.56
N LEU A 106 4.46 -8.81 0.38
CA LEU A 106 3.48 -9.74 -0.17
C LEU A 106 3.33 -10.99 0.71
N SER A 107 4.42 -11.50 1.29
CA SER A 107 4.36 -12.66 2.20
C SER A 107 3.56 -12.37 3.48
N GLY A 108 3.78 -11.22 4.12
CA GLY A 108 3.02 -10.78 5.30
C GLY A 108 1.55 -10.47 4.98
N ALA A 109 1.28 -9.92 3.81
CA ALA A 109 -0.08 -9.71 3.35
C ALA A 109 -0.81 -11.04 3.06
N CYS A 110 -0.13 -12.02 2.45
CA CYS A 110 -0.67 -13.37 2.24
C CYS A 110 -0.99 -14.11 3.55
N THR A 111 -0.15 -14.03 4.59
CA THR A 111 -0.47 -14.64 5.90
C THR A 111 -1.69 -13.99 6.55
N THR A 112 -1.82 -12.66 6.43
CA THR A 112 -2.94 -11.91 7.01
C THR A 112 -4.25 -12.10 6.22
N LEU A 113 -4.18 -12.26 4.88
CA LEU A 113 -5.31 -12.72 4.07
C LEU A 113 -5.73 -14.15 4.43
N GLY A 114 -4.77 -15.06 4.61
CA GLY A 114 -5.04 -16.43 5.06
C GLY A 114 -5.74 -16.47 6.42
N ALA A 115 -5.26 -15.67 7.39
CA ALA A 115 -5.93 -15.48 8.68
C ALA A 115 -7.35 -14.91 8.52
N SER A 116 -7.53 -13.91 7.64
CA SER A 116 -8.85 -13.33 7.36
C SER A 116 -9.84 -14.35 6.80
N ILE A 117 -9.40 -15.18 5.83
CA ILE A 117 -10.21 -16.28 5.27
C ILE A 117 -10.57 -17.30 6.36
N PHE A 118 -9.66 -17.61 7.28
CA PHE A 118 -9.96 -18.47 8.43
C PHE A 118 -10.99 -17.83 9.37
N LEU A 119 -10.94 -16.52 9.60
CA LEU A 119 -11.96 -15.79 10.38
C LEU A 119 -13.34 -15.79 9.69
N LEU A 120 -13.41 -15.82 8.35
CA LEU A 120 -14.68 -15.97 7.62
C LEU A 120 -15.38 -17.32 7.88
N ALA A 121 -14.65 -18.36 8.30
CA ALA A 121 -15.23 -19.65 8.69
C ALA A 121 -15.84 -19.64 10.11
N ALA A 122 -15.65 -18.57 10.89
CA ALA A 122 -16.17 -18.49 12.25
C ALA A 122 -17.69 -18.24 12.27
N LYS A 123 -18.42 -19.00 13.09
CA LYS A 123 -19.88 -18.84 13.27
C LYS A 123 -20.30 -17.56 14.02
N ILE A 124 -19.35 -16.82 14.60
CA ILE A 124 -19.64 -15.60 15.35
C ILE A 124 -19.68 -14.43 14.37
N LEU A 125 -20.86 -13.80 14.23
CA LEU A 125 -21.17 -12.74 13.26
C LEU A 125 -20.14 -11.59 13.28
N PHE A 126 -19.64 -11.24 14.48
CA PHE A 126 -18.56 -10.25 14.66
C PHE A 126 -17.28 -10.61 13.90
N PHE A 127 -16.77 -11.84 14.04
CA PHE A 127 -15.54 -12.27 13.37
C PHE A 127 -15.72 -12.39 11.86
N PHE A 128 -16.92 -12.72 11.39
CA PHE A 128 -17.24 -12.71 9.96
C PHE A 128 -17.15 -11.30 9.36
N GLN A 129 -17.78 -10.30 9.99
CA GLN A 129 -17.69 -8.90 9.54
C GLN A 129 -16.26 -8.37 9.59
N PHE A 130 -15.52 -8.66 10.66
CA PHE A 130 -14.11 -8.30 10.80
C PHE A 130 -13.23 -8.98 9.73
N GLY A 131 -13.46 -10.27 9.45
CA GLY A 131 -12.74 -11.01 8.41
C GLY A 131 -12.91 -10.42 7.01
N ILE A 132 -14.14 -10.06 6.62
CA ILE A 132 -14.40 -9.37 5.34
C ILE A 132 -13.67 -8.03 5.30
N PHE A 133 -13.76 -7.27 6.39
CA PHE A 133 -13.15 -5.94 6.48
C PHE A 133 -11.63 -6.00 6.27
N ILE A 134 -10.93 -6.89 6.99
CA ILE A 134 -9.49 -7.05 6.90
C ILE A 134 -9.08 -7.60 5.52
N PHE A 135 -9.83 -8.57 4.99
CA PHE A 135 -9.60 -9.11 3.65
C PHE A 135 -9.67 -8.03 2.55
N CYS A 136 -10.72 -7.21 2.55
CA CYS A 136 -10.83 -6.07 1.62
C CYS A 136 -9.71 -5.06 1.84
N THR A 137 -9.43 -4.70 3.09
CA THR A 137 -8.38 -3.73 3.47
C THR A 137 -7.02 -4.12 2.90
N ILE A 138 -6.61 -5.37 3.13
CA ILE A 138 -5.32 -5.88 2.64
C ILE A 138 -5.32 -5.99 1.12
N GLY A 139 -6.40 -6.49 0.51
CA GLY A 139 -6.53 -6.58 -0.95
C GLY A 139 -6.32 -5.24 -1.65
N PHE A 140 -6.97 -4.17 -1.17
CA PHE A 140 -6.73 -2.82 -1.68
C PHE A 140 -5.33 -2.31 -1.31
N SER A 141 -4.86 -2.52 -0.09
CA SER A 141 -3.57 -2.03 0.37
C SER A 141 -2.41 -2.60 -0.46
N ILE A 142 -2.37 -3.91 -0.72
CA ILE A 142 -1.38 -4.54 -1.63
C ILE A 142 -1.50 -3.97 -3.04
N MET A 143 -2.73 -3.83 -3.56
CA MET A 143 -2.94 -3.37 -4.94
C MET A 143 -2.43 -1.93 -5.14
N TYR A 144 -2.67 -1.03 -4.20
CA TYR A 144 -2.12 0.33 -4.27
C TYR A 144 -0.62 0.37 -3.92
N SER A 145 -0.14 -0.43 -2.96
CA SER A 145 1.27 -0.41 -2.56
C SER A 145 2.20 -1.04 -3.59
N LEU A 146 1.84 -2.16 -4.25
CA LEU A 146 2.71 -2.82 -5.24
C LEU A 146 2.58 -2.27 -6.67
N PHE A 147 1.44 -1.65 -7.03
CA PHE A 147 1.27 -1.10 -8.39
C PHE A 147 1.30 0.43 -8.40
N PHE A 148 0.51 1.09 -7.57
CA PHE A 148 0.34 2.55 -7.64
C PHE A 148 1.54 3.31 -7.06
N PHE A 149 2.06 2.90 -5.90
CA PHE A 149 3.25 3.54 -5.30
C PHE A 149 4.50 3.45 -6.20
N PRO A 150 4.94 2.26 -6.68
CA PRO A 150 6.01 2.11 -7.67
C PRO A 150 5.83 2.95 -8.92
N THR A 151 4.62 3.02 -9.48
CA THR A 151 4.35 3.82 -10.69
C THR A 151 4.54 5.31 -10.43
N VAL A 152 4.05 5.82 -9.30
CA VAL A 152 4.23 7.23 -8.91
C VAL A 152 5.71 7.54 -8.64
N MET A 153 6.42 6.64 -7.95
CA MET A 153 7.84 6.82 -7.61
C MET A 153 8.78 6.70 -8.80
N ALA A 154 8.44 5.90 -9.81
CA ALA A 154 9.18 5.85 -11.08
C ALA A 154 9.04 7.17 -11.88
N LEU A 155 7.86 7.80 -11.84
CA LEU A 155 7.56 9.05 -12.56
C LEU A 155 8.05 10.32 -11.84
N VAL A 156 8.11 10.32 -10.50
CA VAL A 156 8.47 11.49 -9.67
C VAL A 156 9.88 11.36 -9.06
N GLY A 157 10.66 10.36 -9.50
CA GLY A 157 11.99 10.12 -8.96
C GLY A 157 12.98 11.28 -9.19
N PRO A 158 14.08 11.35 -8.42
CA PRO A 158 14.81 12.59 -8.11
C PRO A 158 15.62 13.23 -9.25
N GLU A 159 15.56 12.73 -10.48
CA GLU A 159 16.26 13.30 -11.66
C GLU A 159 15.50 14.49 -12.30
N GLY A 160 14.62 15.14 -11.53
CA GLY A 160 13.64 16.14 -11.97
C GLY A 160 12.28 15.48 -12.18
N ILE A 161 11.18 15.95 -11.60
CA ILE A 161 10.68 17.34 -11.59
C ILE A 161 10.12 17.75 -10.22
N SER A 162 10.05 19.06 -9.97
CA SER A 162 9.53 19.69 -8.75
C SER A 162 8.04 19.38 -8.44
N ILE A 163 7.66 19.64 -7.18
CA ILE A 163 6.37 19.30 -6.54
C ILE A 163 5.12 19.83 -7.29
N LEU A 164 5.27 20.80 -8.20
CA LEU A 164 4.20 21.32 -9.06
C LEU A 164 3.71 20.32 -10.11
N SER A 165 4.57 19.41 -10.59
CA SER A 165 4.15 18.33 -11.49
C SER A 165 3.26 17.30 -10.79
N VAL A 166 3.44 17.08 -9.47
CA VAL A 166 2.61 16.15 -8.69
C VAL A 166 1.16 16.61 -8.62
N ALA A 167 0.92 17.90 -8.31
CA ALA A 167 -0.42 18.47 -8.31
C ALA A 167 -1.10 18.35 -9.69
N SER A 168 -0.32 18.56 -10.76
CA SER A 168 -0.76 18.41 -12.15
C SER A 168 -1.10 16.96 -12.50
N TYR A 169 -0.31 15.98 -12.04
CA TYR A 169 -0.54 14.55 -12.29
C TYR A 169 -1.75 14.00 -11.51
N ILE A 170 -2.00 14.47 -10.28
CA ILE A 170 -3.21 14.11 -9.51
C ILE A 170 -4.46 14.60 -10.27
N LEU A 171 -4.42 15.84 -10.78
CA LEU A 171 -5.48 16.39 -11.63
C LEU A 171 -5.64 15.61 -12.95
N VAL A 172 -4.57 15.11 -13.56
CA VAL A 172 -4.64 14.26 -14.78
C VAL A 172 -5.20 12.87 -14.48
N CYS A 173 -4.79 12.23 -13.38
CA CYS A 173 -5.34 10.93 -12.96
C CYS A 173 -6.84 11.02 -12.62
N MET A 174 -7.31 12.11 -12.02
CA MET A 174 -8.74 12.38 -11.83
C MET A 174 -9.50 12.64 -13.16
N LYS A 175 -8.80 12.97 -14.25
CA LYS A 175 -9.40 13.45 -15.51
C LYS A 175 -9.37 12.43 -16.67
N GLY A 176 -8.84 11.23 -16.45
CA GLY A 176 -9.12 10.06 -17.29
C GLY A 176 -8.62 10.11 -18.74
N SER A 177 -7.33 10.43 -18.95
CA SER A 177 -6.56 10.20 -20.21
C SER A 177 -5.05 10.35 -19.90
N GLU A 178 -4.06 9.82 -20.65
CA GLU A 178 -4.08 8.99 -21.87
C GLU A 178 -3.54 7.55 -21.57
N SER A 179 -3.13 6.83 -22.60
CA SER A 179 -2.93 5.38 -22.66
C SER A 179 -1.53 4.93 -23.09
N ARG A 180 -0.60 5.81 -23.50
CA ARG A 180 0.65 5.38 -24.18
C ARG A 180 1.75 4.79 -23.29
N TYR A 181 1.89 5.25 -22.05
CA TYR A 181 2.94 4.76 -21.14
C TYR A 181 2.49 3.60 -20.23
N ARG A 182 1.18 3.32 -20.18
CA ARG A 182 0.58 2.33 -19.27
C ARG A 182 1.01 0.89 -19.56
N ILE A 183 1.22 0.55 -20.84
CA ILE A 183 1.45 -0.84 -21.28
C ILE A 183 2.87 -1.31 -20.93
N CYS A 184 3.92 -0.51 -21.16
CA CYS A 184 5.29 -0.92 -20.86
C CYS A 184 5.55 -1.14 -19.37
N ILE A 185 5.03 -0.28 -18.49
CA ILE A 185 5.30 -0.35 -17.04
C ILE A 185 4.51 -1.47 -16.37
N LEU A 186 3.23 -1.67 -16.74
CA LEU A 186 2.43 -2.80 -16.22
C LEU A 186 3.01 -4.15 -16.66
N LEU A 187 3.47 -4.28 -17.91
CA LEU A 187 4.18 -5.49 -18.35
C LEU A 187 5.46 -5.71 -17.54
N LYS A 188 6.31 -4.68 -17.36
CA LYS A 188 7.56 -4.81 -16.57
C LYS A 188 7.32 -5.19 -15.11
N CYS A 189 6.28 -4.64 -14.45
CA CYS A 189 5.95 -5.00 -13.07
C CYS A 189 5.35 -6.41 -12.99
N THR A 190 4.55 -6.82 -13.97
CA THR A 190 4.01 -8.19 -14.04
C THR A 190 5.14 -9.19 -14.28
N ASP A 191 6.06 -8.93 -15.22
CA ASP A 191 7.26 -9.75 -15.49
C ASP A 191 8.18 -9.88 -14.26
N VAL A 192 8.28 -8.84 -13.43
CA VAL A 192 9.00 -8.92 -12.14
C VAL A 192 8.26 -9.81 -11.15
N LEU A 193 6.93 -9.66 -11.00
CA LEU A 193 6.12 -10.48 -10.09
C LEU A 193 6.00 -11.95 -10.53
N THR A 194 6.16 -12.25 -11.82
CA THR A 194 6.15 -13.62 -12.38
C THR A 194 7.54 -14.19 -12.67
N SER A 195 8.62 -13.50 -12.24
CA SER A 195 9.98 -14.01 -12.46
C SER A 195 10.21 -15.34 -11.70
N PRO A 196 10.97 -16.30 -12.26
CA PRO A 196 11.21 -17.61 -11.61
C PRO A 196 11.96 -17.50 -10.28
N GLU A 197 12.58 -16.34 -10.01
CA GLU A 197 13.26 -16.06 -8.75
C GLU A 197 12.24 -15.90 -7.61
N TRP A 198 11.08 -15.25 -7.84
CA TRP A 198 10.02 -15.12 -6.83
C TRP A 198 9.48 -16.48 -6.37
N THR A 199 9.29 -17.42 -7.29
CA THR A 199 8.84 -18.78 -6.98
C THR A 199 9.86 -19.54 -6.12
N THR A 200 11.15 -19.21 -6.27
CA THR A 200 12.25 -19.81 -5.53
C THR A 200 12.39 -19.17 -4.14
N TYR A 201 12.28 -17.84 -4.05
CA TYR A 201 12.26 -17.10 -2.78
C TYR A 201 11.02 -17.40 -1.92
N PHE A 202 9.82 -17.55 -2.51
CA PHE A 202 8.63 -18.01 -1.77
C PHE A 202 8.84 -19.42 -1.19
N ARG A 203 9.51 -20.31 -1.92
CA ARG A 203 9.84 -21.67 -1.47
C ARG A 203 10.89 -21.68 -0.36
N LEU A 204 11.86 -20.75 -0.41
CA LEU A 204 12.88 -20.54 0.64
C LEU A 204 12.30 -19.89 1.91
N SER A 205 11.38 -18.93 1.75
CA SER A 205 10.65 -18.29 2.85
C SER A 205 9.75 -19.29 3.58
N ALA A 206 9.00 -20.10 2.81
CA ALA A 206 8.17 -21.18 3.35
C ALA A 206 8.96 -22.32 4.03
N THR A 207 10.28 -22.41 3.81
CA THR A 207 11.18 -23.37 4.47
C THR A 207 12.02 -22.76 5.59
N GLY A 208 11.83 -21.49 5.93
CA GLY A 208 12.44 -20.85 7.12
C GLY A 208 13.95 -20.63 7.07
N LEU A 209 14.58 -20.80 5.90
CA LEU A 209 16.04 -20.75 5.72
C LEU A 209 16.58 -19.38 5.30
N GLY A 210 15.74 -18.33 5.32
CA GLY A 210 16.06 -16.96 4.90
C GLY A 210 16.87 -16.11 5.89
N LYS A 211 17.83 -16.70 6.61
CA LYS A 211 18.91 -15.96 7.31
C LYS A 211 20.24 -16.59 6.92
N GLN A 212 21.23 -15.76 6.59
CA GLN A 212 22.54 -16.12 6.01
C GLN A 212 22.57 -16.28 4.48
N LEU A 213 22.44 -15.16 3.76
CA LEU A 213 23.17 -14.87 2.51
C LEU A 213 23.18 -13.36 2.27
#